data_AF-A0A699RD62-F1
#
_entry.id   AF-A0A699RD62-F1
#
_cell.length_a   1.000
_cell.length_b   1.000
_cell.length_c   1.000
_cell.angle_alpha   90.00
_cell.angle_beta   90.00
_cell.angle_gamma   90.00
#
_symmetry.space_group_name_H-M   'P 1'
#
loop_
_entity.id
_entity.type
_entity.pdbx_description
1 polymer ?
#
loop_
_entity_poly.entity_id
_entity_poly.type
_entity_poly.pdbx_seq_one_letter_code
_entity_poly.pdbx_strand_id
1 'polypeptide(L)'
;HHATIDYRSYRVIFGDIHAPEFIYHGSLPGKSMQIISTLQARTILSHGYECFLATIHDTTSNVPSIHDQPIVSEFPDVFPDELPGIPPVREVEFKELAGIPPVREVEFSIELIPRTEPISKAPY
;
A
#
# COMPACT_ATOMS: atom_id res chain seq x y z
N HIS A 1 5.06 40.82 6.19
CA HIS A 1 4.42 39.60 6.72
C HIS A 1 4.46 39.69 8.24
N HIS A 2 3.31 39.84 8.89
CA HIS A 2 3.20 39.86 10.34
C HIS A 2 2.84 38.46 10.82
N ALA A 3 3.56 37.95 11.82
CA ALA A 3 3.31 36.65 12.43
C ALA A 3 3.15 36.84 13.94
N THR A 4 2.04 36.32 14.48
CA THR A 4 1.73 36.38 15.91
C THR A 4 1.88 34.99 16.51
N ILE A 5 2.68 34.87 17.57
CA ILE A 5 2.91 33.59 18.26
C ILE A 5 2.08 33.57 19.54
N ASP A 6 1.08 32.69 19.60
CA ASP A 6 0.36 32.37 20.83
C ASP A 6 1.02 31.17 21.51
N TYR A 7 1.83 31.47 22.52
CA TYR A 7 2.55 30.46 23.30
C TYR A 7 1.60 29.57 24.13
N ARG A 8 0.48 30.11 24.62
CA ARG A 8 -0.45 29.33 25.46
C ARG A 8 -1.17 28.26 24.65
N SER A 9 -1.54 28.59 23.42
CA SER A 9 -2.26 27.67 22.54
C SER A 9 -1.33 26.88 21.61
N TYR A 10 -0.01 27.07 21.72
CA TYR A 10 0.99 26.52 20.79
C TYR A 10 0.63 26.80 19.33
N ARG A 11 0.25 28.05 18.99
CA ARG A 11 -0.17 28.41 17.64
C ARG A 11 0.66 29.56 17.07
N VAL A 12 0.94 29.49 15.77
CA VAL A 12 1.51 30.59 15.00
C VAL A 12 0.47 31.05 13.99
N ILE A 13 0.12 32.33 14.06
CA ILE A 13 -0.89 32.96 13.21
C ILE A 13 -0.16 33.86 12.21
N PHE A 14 -0.39 33.63 10.92
CA PHE A 14 0.06 34.51 9.84
C PHE A 14 -1.12 35.36 9.36
N GLY A 15 -0.91 36.68 9.29
CA GLY A 15 -1.94 37.64 8.90
C GLY A 15 -2.53 38.40 10.09
N ASP A 16 -3.79 38.85 9.94
CA ASP A 16 -4.52 39.60 10.96
C ASP A 16 -5.03 38.65 12.07
N ILE A 17 -5.09 39.13 13.32
CA ILE A 17 -5.48 38.30 14.46
C ILE A 17 -7.00 38.04 14.47
N HIS A 18 -7.79 38.96 13.93
CA HIS A 18 -9.23 38.84 13.76
C HIS A 18 -9.62 38.18 12.43
N ALA A 19 -8.71 38.14 11.44
CA ALA A 19 -8.88 37.47 10.16
C ALA A 19 -7.57 36.75 9.72
N PRO A 20 -7.24 35.59 10.33
CA PRO A 20 -6.00 34.89 10.03
C PRO A 20 -6.04 34.21 8.67
N GLU A 21 -4.97 34.35 7.88
CA GLU A 21 -4.82 33.64 6.60
C GLU A 21 -4.39 32.19 6.82
N PHE A 22 -3.41 32.00 7.72
CA PHE A 22 -2.90 30.67 8.08
C PHE A 22 -2.69 30.56 9.57
N ILE A 23 -3.07 29.40 10.13
CA ILE A 23 -2.85 29.07 11.53
C ILE A 23 -2.10 27.76 11.58
N TYR A 24 -0.86 27.82 12.07
CA TYR A 24 -0.08 26.64 12.37
C TYR A 24 -0.28 26.25 13.82
N HIS A 25 -0.60 24.98 14.06
CA HIS A 25 -0.67 24.40 15.40
C HIS A 25 0.61 23.62 15.67
N GLY A 26 1.40 24.08 16.63
CA GLY A 26 2.56 23.38 17.15
C GLY A 26 2.13 22.09 17.85
N SER A 27 2.85 21.01 17.58
CA SER A 27 2.74 19.78 18.34
C SER A 27 3.41 19.96 19.71
N LEU A 28 2.69 19.72 20.79
CA LEU A 28 3.26 19.64 22.13
C LEU A 28 4.36 18.56 22.16
N PRO A 29 5.61 18.90 22.53
CA PRO A 29 6.67 17.90 22.73
C PRO A 29 6.23 16.99 23.88
N GLY A 30 5.78 15.78 23.56
CA GLY A 30 5.33 14.78 24.54
C GLY A 30 3.95 14.19 24.30
N LYS A 31 3.11 14.77 23.43
CA LYS A 31 1.88 14.11 22.98
C LYS A 31 2.15 13.41 21.66
N SER A 32 2.43 12.11 21.70
CA SER A 32 2.51 11.30 20.49
C SER A 32 1.17 11.36 19.77
N MET A 33 1.21 11.59 18.45
CA MET A 33 0.05 11.34 17.62
C MET A 33 -0.24 9.84 17.69
N GLN A 34 -1.40 9.47 18.21
CA GLN A 34 -1.76 8.06 18.37
C GLN A 34 -2.19 7.52 17.01
N ILE A 35 -1.22 7.03 16.25
CA ILE A 35 -1.46 6.35 14.98
C ILE A 35 -1.83 4.90 15.30
N ILE A 36 -2.94 4.45 14.74
CA ILE A 36 -3.42 3.08 14.87
C ILE A 36 -3.18 2.33 13.56
N SER A 37 -3.05 1.01 13.65
CA SER A 37 -2.98 0.16 12.45
C SER A 37 -4.35 0.02 11.77
N THR A 38 -4.34 -0.44 10.52
CA THR A 38 -5.58 -0.75 9.77
C THR A 38 -6.42 -1.83 10.46
N LEU A 39 -5.78 -2.80 11.12
CA LEU A 39 -6.44 -3.83 11.92
C LEU A 39 -7.18 -3.23 13.12
N GLN A 40 -6.51 -2.33 13.86
CA GLN A 40 -7.13 -1.64 14.99
C GLN A 40 -8.29 -0.74 14.54
N ALA A 41 -8.14 -0.03 13.42
CA ALA A 41 -9.22 0.75 12.83
C ALA A 41 -10.43 -0.14 12.50
N ARG A 42 -10.22 -1.31 11.86
CA ARG A 42 -11.29 -2.28 11.57
C ARG A 42 -12.01 -2.76 12.83
N THR A 43 -11.27 -3.06 13.90
CA THR A 43 -11.87 -3.43 15.18
C THR A 43 -12.73 -2.32 15.75
N ILE A 44 -12.28 -1.06 15.70
CA ILE A 44 -13.08 0.07 16.20
C ILE A 44 -14.39 0.21 15.39
N LEU A 45 -14.33 0.04 14.07
CA LEU A 45 -15.53 0.06 13.23
C LEU A 45 -16.51 -1.07 13.57
N SER A 46 -16.00 -2.28 13.85
CA SER A 46 -16.86 -3.42 14.20
C SER A 46 -17.56 -3.24 15.55
N HIS A 47 -17.05 -2.37 16.43
CA HIS A 47 -17.70 -2.02 17.70
C HIS A 47 -18.78 -0.93 17.55
N GLY A 48 -19.06 -0.46 16.32
CA GLY A 48 -20.12 0.51 16.04
C GLY A 48 -19.72 1.97 16.28
N TYR A 49 -18.43 2.27 16.37
CA TYR A 49 -17.95 3.65 16.46
C TYR A 49 -18.06 4.36 15.11
N GLU A 50 -18.48 5.62 15.12
CA GLU A 50 -18.48 6.48 13.93
C GLU A 50 -17.05 6.93 13.61
N CYS A 51 -16.64 6.75 12.35
CA CYS A 51 -15.35 7.18 11.86
C CYS A 51 -15.49 8.09 10.65
N PHE A 52 -14.52 8.97 10.44
CA PHE A 52 -14.43 9.82 9.26
C PHE A 52 -13.13 9.53 8.53
N LEU A 53 -13.21 9.35 7.22
CA LEU A 53 -12.05 9.27 6.34
C LEU A 53 -11.75 10.67 5.81
N ALA A 54 -10.52 11.14 6.02
CA ALA A 54 -10.01 12.37 5.43
C ALA A 54 -8.85 12.03 4.50
N THR A 55 -8.86 12.61 3.30
CA THR A 55 -7.82 12.40 2.28
C THR A 55 -6.99 13.67 2.16
N ILE A 56 -5.67 13.55 2.24
CA ILE A 56 -4.75 14.68 2.06
C ILE A 56 -4.24 14.61 0.62
N HIS A 57 -4.54 15.63 -0.17
CA HIS A 57 -4.02 15.77 -1.54
C HIS A 57 -2.92 16.82 -1.55
N ASP A 58 -1.75 16.44 -2.05
CA ASP A 58 -0.63 17.37 -2.26
C ASP A 58 -0.86 18.19 -3.53
N THR A 59 -1.21 19.46 -3.35
CA THR A 59 -1.46 20.40 -4.45
C THR A 59 -0.18 20.96 -5.07
N THR A 60 1.00 20.65 -4.52
CA THR A 60 2.29 21.14 -5.05
C THR A 60 2.82 20.26 -6.18
N SER A 61 2.35 19.02 -6.26
CA SER A 61 2.63 18.12 -7.37
C SER A 61 1.57 18.31 -8.45
N ASN A 62 1.98 18.82 -9.61
CA ASN A 62 1.24 18.64 -10.85
C ASN A 62 1.33 17.15 -11.20
N VAL A 63 0.65 16.30 -10.44
CA VAL A 63 0.51 14.87 -10.76
C VAL A 63 -0.32 14.84 -12.02
N PRO A 64 0.21 14.32 -13.14
CA PRO A 64 -0.58 14.11 -14.33
C PRO A 64 -1.84 13.35 -13.93
N SER A 65 -2.99 13.79 -14.42
CA SER A 65 -4.24 13.07 -14.23
C SER A 65 -4.04 11.60 -14.63
N ILE A 66 -4.82 10.68 -14.08
CA ILE A 66 -4.83 9.29 -14.58
C ILE A 66 -5.17 9.27 -16.09
N HIS A 67 -5.81 10.33 -16.59
CA HIS A 67 -6.07 10.58 -18.02
C HIS A 67 -4.85 11.06 -18.83
N ASP A 68 -3.79 11.54 -18.19
CA ASP A 68 -2.52 11.96 -18.83
C ASP A 68 -1.49 10.83 -18.90
N GLN A 69 -1.70 9.75 -18.15
CA GLN A 69 -0.92 8.53 -18.35
C GLN A 69 -1.39 7.90 -19.67
N PRO A 70 -0.50 7.58 -20.62
CA PRO A 70 -0.88 6.74 -21.73
C PRO A 70 -1.33 5.41 -21.14
N ILE A 71 -2.65 5.25 -21.03
CA ILE A 71 -3.28 3.95 -20.77
C ILE A 71 -2.65 3.05 -21.81
N VAL A 72 -1.96 2.00 -21.37
CA VAL A 72 -1.42 0.97 -22.24
C VAL A 72 -2.61 0.25 -22.86
N SER A 73 -3.19 0.89 -23.87
CA SER A 73 -4.22 0.42 -24.77
C SER A 73 -3.53 -0.13 -26.02
N GLU A 74 -2.45 -0.89 -25.82
CA GLU A 74 -1.76 -1.67 -26.86
C GLU A 74 -1.65 -3.16 -26.47
N PHE A 75 -2.55 -3.64 -25.61
CA PHE A 75 -2.79 -5.07 -25.55
C PHE A 75 -4.25 -5.40 -25.88
N PRO A 76 -4.66 -5.23 -27.14
CA PRO A 76 -5.96 -5.72 -27.59
C PRO A 76 -6.04 -7.26 -27.61
N ASP A 77 -4.98 -7.99 -27.22
CA ASP A 77 -4.92 -9.46 -27.38
C ASP A 77 -4.03 -10.20 -26.33
N VAL A 78 -3.94 -9.72 -25.08
CA VAL A 78 -3.25 -10.47 -23.99
C VAL A 78 -4.12 -11.51 -23.30
N PHE A 79 -5.42 -11.52 -23.60
CA PHE A 79 -6.31 -12.59 -23.22
C PHE A 79 -7.10 -13.00 -24.47
N PRO A 80 -6.76 -14.13 -25.12
CA PRO A 80 -7.64 -14.69 -26.13
C PRO A 80 -9.03 -14.93 -25.51
N ASP A 81 -10.10 -14.71 -26.28
CA ASP A 81 -11.51 -14.84 -25.83
C ASP A 81 -11.84 -16.21 -25.20
N GLU A 82 -10.99 -17.20 -25.45
CA GLU A 82 -10.98 -18.48 -24.75
C GLU A 82 -9.96 -18.41 -23.62
N LEU A 83 -10.36 -17.91 -22.44
CA LEU A 83 -9.64 -18.25 -21.21
C LEU A 83 -9.57 -19.78 -21.15
N PRO A 84 -8.39 -20.43 -21.25
CA PRO A 84 -8.33 -21.86 -21.05
C PRO A 84 -8.72 -22.05 -19.59
N GLY A 85 -9.95 -22.53 -19.39
CA GLY A 85 -10.49 -22.77 -18.07
C GLY A 85 -9.44 -23.48 -17.23
N ILE A 86 -9.38 -23.10 -15.94
CA ILE A 86 -8.51 -23.68 -14.91
C ILE A 86 -8.19 -25.13 -15.31
N PRO A 87 -6.92 -25.47 -15.60
CA PRO A 87 -6.61 -26.81 -16.08
C PRO A 87 -7.13 -27.78 -15.01
N PRO A 88 -8.07 -28.68 -15.32
CA PRO A 88 -8.44 -29.70 -14.37
C PRO A 88 -7.17 -30.44 -14.00
N VAL A 89 -7.00 -30.77 -12.72
CA VAL A 89 -5.84 -31.53 -12.21
C VAL A 89 -5.62 -32.73 -13.12
N ARG A 90 -4.64 -32.63 -14.02
CA ARG A 90 -4.29 -33.65 -14.99
C ARG A 90 -2.84 -34.00 -14.72
N GLU A 91 -2.65 -35.22 -14.25
CA GLU A 91 -1.37 -35.89 -14.17
C GLU A 91 -0.70 -35.77 -15.54
N VAL A 92 0.41 -35.04 -15.59
CA VAL A 92 1.03 -34.63 -16.84
C VAL A 92 1.94 -35.77 -17.34
N GLU A 93 1.42 -36.59 -18.26
CA GLU A 93 2.29 -37.39 -19.14
C GLU A 93 2.81 -36.48 -20.26
N PHE A 94 4.04 -35.99 -20.11
CA PHE A 94 4.70 -35.18 -21.12
C PHE A 94 5.16 -36.06 -22.30
N LYS A 95 4.41 -36.02 -23.40
CA LYS A 95 4.97 -36.37 -24.71
C LYS A 95 5.64 -35.14 -25.30
N GLU A 96 6.95 -35.28 -25.44
CA GLU A 96 7.92 -34.36 -26.01
C GLU A 96 7.45 -33.78 -27.36
N LEU A 97 6.93 -32.54 -27.34
CA LEU A 97 6.77 -31.74 -28.56
C LEU A 97 8.07 -30.95 -28.79
N ALA A 98 8.81 -31.36 -29.82
CA ALA A 98 10.02 -30.67 -30.25
C ALA A 98 9.72 -29.22 -30.63
N GLY A 99 10.17 -28.27 -29.81
CA GLY A 99 10.08 -26.83 -30.08
C GLY A 99 9.76 -25.96 -28.87
N ILE A 100 9.26 -26.52 -27.78
CA ILE A 100 9.14 -25.81 -26.50
C ILE A 100 10.42 -26.10 -25.71
N PRO A 101 11.23 -25.10 -25.31
CA PRO A 101 12.32 -25.36 -24.39
C PRO A 101 11.70 -25.97 -23.12
N PRO A 102 12.17 -27.14 -22.67
CA PRO A 102 11.60 -27.79 -21.49
C PRO A 102 11.60 -26.77 -20.35
N VAL A 103 10.50 -26.71 -19.60
CA VAL A 103 10.44 -25.95 -18.36
C VAL A 103 11.64 -26.41 -17.55
N ARG A 104 12.66 -25.56 -17.47
CA ARG A 104 13.89 -25.90 -16.76
C ARG A 104 13.48 -26.03 -15.30
N GLU A 105 13.41 -27.26 -14.80
CA GLU A 105 13.49 -27.51 -13.38
C GLU A 105 14.84 -26.94 -12.93
N VAL A 106 14.81 -25.75 -12.35
CA VAL A 106 15.99 -25.17 -11.74
C VAL A 106 16.16 -25.89 -10.41
N GLU A 107 17.05 -26.88 -10.41
CA GLU A 107 17.50 -27.50 -9.17
C GLU A 107 18.25 -26.42 -8.36
N PHE A 108 17.65 -26.00 -7.24
CA PHE A 108 18.25 -25.05 -6.33
C PHE A 108 18.57 -25.74 -5.01
N SER A 109 19.80 -25.55 -4.55
CA SER A 109 20.26 -26.07 -3.26
C SER A 109 20.07 -25.00 -2.20
N ILE A 110 19.35 -25.32 -1.12
CA ILE A 110 19.30 -24.47 0.07
C ILE A 110 20.44 -24.92 0.99
N GLU A 111 21.46 -24.07 1.16
CA GLU A 111 22.51 -24.30 2.14
C GLU A 111 22.00 -23.92 3.54
N LEU A 112 21.96 -24.90 4.44
CA LEU A 112 21.64 -24.65 5.85
C LEU A 112 22.88 -24.21 6.61
N ILE A 113 22.71 -23.24 7.51
CA ILE A 113 23.77 -22.86 8.45
C ILE A 113 24.06 -24.09 9.34
N PRO A 114 25.34 -24.47 9.56
CA PRO A 114 25.69 -25.53 10.50
C PRO A 114 25.08 -25.23 11.88
N ARG A 115 24.33 -26.19 12.44
CA ARG A 115 23.51 -26.10 13.69
C ARG A 115 22.06 -25.62 13.54
N THR A 116 21.50 -25.62 12.33
CA THR A 116 20.04 -25.42 12.16
C THR A 116 19.29 -26.73 12.45
N GLU A 117 18.28 -26.70 13.33
CA GLU A 117 17.38 -27.82 13.58
C GLU A 117 16.05 -27.62 12.83
N PRO A 118 15.38 -28.70 12.35
CA PRO A 118 14.07 -28.59 11.72
C PRO A 118 13.02 -28.04 12.69
N ILE A 119 12.22 -27.07 12.24
CA ILE A 119 11.12 -26.51 13.02
C ILE A 119 9.80 -26.88 12.34
N SER A 120 8.83 -27.35 13.13
CA SER A 120 7.45 -27.58 12.70
C SER A 120 6.52 -26.59 13.40
N LYS A 121 5.59 -25.98 12.67
CA LYS A 121 4.59 -25.04 13.19
C LYS A 121 3.20 -25.43 12.67
N ALA A 122 2.21 -25.54 13.56
CA ALA A 122 0.83 -25.84 13.18
C ALA A 122 0.16 -24.61 12.51
N PRO A 123 -0.81 -24.83 11.60
CA PRO A 123 -1.65 -23.76 11.05
C PRO A 123 -2.43 -23.02 12.16
N TYR A 124 -2.72 -21.74 11.94
CA TYR A 124 -3.48 -20.89 12.86
C TYR A 124 -4.97 -21.22 12.89
#